data_AF-W0V6Z4-F1
#
_entry.id   AF-W0V6Z4-F1
#
_cell.length_a   1.000
_cell.length_b   1.000
_cell.length_c   1.000
_cell.angle_alpha   90.00
_cell.angle_beta   90.00
_cell.angle_gamma   90.00
#
_symmetry.space_group_name_H-M   'P 1'
#
loop_
_entity.id
_entity.type
_entity.pdbx_description
1 polymer ?
#
loop_
_entity_poly.entity_id
_entity_poly.type
_entity_poly.pdbx_seq_one_letter_code
_entity_poly.pdbx_strand_id
1 'polypeptide(L)'
;MLTYRHGHFGPALLGPLRTLFPSPMQSNWRLYLEQAPAGAPQVSTVFFLKNIMNSLVYALGTRLFSDVLPTHLAASFTHRSEGGVVESGIVPGAGSAPALACAARVGHDKSLAPVFAEAFGNWQNAVQFIACQDAAIAHVERLGRLALGEIQLPVDLAHVLPLQLEPGAAQCSLLAQLPVSEGPFGFMVPAVKFHVLSERLL
;
A
#
# COMPACT_ATOMS: atom_id res chain seq x y z
N MET A 1 -4.64 0.76 3.92
CA MET A 1 -4.07 -0.41 3.22
C MET A 1 -3.96 -0.08 1.74
N LEU A 2 -2.89 -0.48 1.08
CA LEU A 2 -2.70 -0.29 -0.37
C LEU A 2 -2.44 -1.65 -1.01
N THR A 3 -3.32 -2.10 -1.91
CA THR A 3 -3.22 -3.37 -2.63
C THR A 3 -3.09 -3.09 -4.11
N TYR A 4 -2.14 -3.74 -4.78
CA TYR A 4 -1.86 -3.50 -6.19
C TYR A 4 -1.15 -4.67 -6.87
N ARG A 5 -1.15 -4.64 -8.19
CA ARG A 5 -0.35 -5.54 -9.04
C ARG A 5 0.79 -4.73 -9.66
N HIS A 6 2.00 -5.24 -9.54
CA HIS A 6 3.15 -4.67 -10.26
C HIS A 6 3.05 -4.94 -11.75
N GLY A 7 3.50 -4.01 -12.59
CA GLY A 7 3.65 -4.25 -14.04
C GLY A 7 5.06 -4.68 -14.37
N HIS A 8 5.27 -5.96 -14.73
CA HIS A 8 6.55 -6.46 -15.24
C HIS A 8 7.72 -6.11 -14.30
N PHE A 9 7.70 -6.69 -13.10
CA PHE A 9 8.54 -6.26 -11.98
C PHE A 9 9.97 -6.81 -12.14
N GLY A 10 10.79 -6.03 -12.84
CA GLY A 10 12.20 -6.31 -13.11
C GLY A 10 13.03 -5.02 -13.23
N PRO A 11 14.37 -5.13 -13.33
CA PRO A 11 15.28 -4.00 -13.37
C PRO A 11 14.99 -3.04 -14.53
N ALA A 12 15.02 -1.73 -14.27
CA ALA A 12 14.76 -0.72 -15.28
C ALA A 12 15.71 -0.79 -16.50
N LEU A 13 16.96 -1.21 -16.27
CA LEU A 13 18.00 -1.36 -17.30
C LEU A 13 17.61 -2.31 -18.43
N LEU A 14 16.75 -3.30 -18.17
CA LEU A 14 16.33 -4.29 -19.18
C LEU A 14 15.32 -3.74 -20.20
N GLY A 15 14.83 -2.51 -20.01
CA GLY A 15 13.97 -1.83 -20.98
C GLY A 15 12.76 -2.70 -21.39
N PRO A 16 12.51 -2.90 -22.70
CA PRO A 16 11.41 -3.72 -23.20
C PRO A 16 11.45 -5.19 -22.74
N LEU A 17 12.62 -5.75 -22.44
CA LEU A 17 12.75 -7.15 -21.99
C LEU A 17 12.14 -7.38 -20.59
N ARG A 18 11.81 -6.31 -19.87
CA ARG A 18 11.09 -6.40 -18.60
C ARG A 18 9.76 -7.14 -18.74
N THR A 19 9.13 -7.15 -19.92
CA THR A 19 7.87 -7.87 -20.16
C THR A 19 7.95 -9.37 -19.87
N LEU A 20 9.17 -9.94 -19.85
CA LEU A 20 9.41 -11.33 -19.46
C LEU A 20 9.33 -11.57 -17.94
N PHE A 21 9.36 -10.50 -17.13
CA PHE A 21 9.30 -10.60 -15.68
C PHE A 21 7.85 -10.73 -15.19
N PRO A 22 7.62 -11.56 -14.16
CA PRO A 22 6.31 -11.67 -13.54
C PRO A 22 5.78 -10.34 -13.00
N SER A 23 4.47 -10.32 -12.76
CA SER A 23 3.71 -9.19 -12.24
C SER A 23 3.12 -9.56 -10.87
N PRO A 24 3.96 -9.61 -9.80
CA PRO A 24 3.50 -10.01 -8.47
C PRO A 24 2.47 -9.02 -7.95
N MET A 25 1.61 -9.51 -7.06
CA MET A 25 0.71 -8.67 -6.27
C MET A 25 1.38 -8.33 -4.95
N GLN A 26 1.18 -7.09 -4.52
CA GLN A 26 1.67 -6.58 -3.25
C GLN A 26 0.55 -5.87 -2.50
N SER A 27 0.54 -6.03 -1.18
CA SER A 27 -0.30 -5.22 -0.30
C SER A 27 0.49 -4.67 0.86
N ASN A 28 0.21 -3.42 1.24
CA ASN A 28 0.93 -2.67 2.26
C ASN A 28 -0.04 -2.16 3.33
N TRP A 29 0.25 -2.51 4.58
CA TRP A 29 -0.34 -1.89 5.76
C TRP A 29 0.63 -0.85 6.26
N ARG A 30 0.12 0.38 6.32
CA ARG A 30 0.94 1.55 6.58
C ARG A 30 0.18 2.56 7.41
N LEU A 31 0.89 3.25 8.28
CA LEU A 31 0.43 4.43 9.00
C LEU A 31 0.98 5.68 8.30
N TYR A 32 0.24 6.77 8.34
CA TYR A 32 0.72 8.07 7.86
C TYR A 32 1.26 8.84 9.06
N LEU A 33 2.46 9.39 8.91
CA LEU A 33 3.11 10.12 9.99
C LEU A 33 2.86 11.62 9.82
N GLU A 34 2.51 12.29 10.90
CA GLU A 34 2.43 13.74 10.92
C GLU A 34 3.82 14.37 10.77
N GLN A 35 4.83 13.75 11.38
CA GLN A 35 6.22 14.19 11.31
C GLN A 35 7.14 13.00 11.02
N ALA A 36 8.11 13.21 10.14
CA ALA A 36 9.13 12.20 9.86
C ALA A 36 10.09 12.09 11.06
N PRO A 37 10.64 10.90 11.33
CA PRO A 37 11.56 10.70 12.46
C PRO A 37 12.83 11.56 12.33
N ALA A 38 13.53 11.76 13.44
CA ALA A 38 14.81 12.46 13.44
C ALA A 38 15.78 11.81 12.44
N GLY A 39 16.47 12.65 11.66
CA GLY A 39 17.40 12.20 10.62
C GLY A 39 16.76 11.84 9.27
N ALA A 40 15.43 11.87 9.15
CA ALA A 40 14.71 11.78 7.88
C ALA A 40 14.30 13.18 7.35
N PRO A 41 14.15 13.34 6.02
CA PRO A 41 13.57 14.56 5.46
C PRO A 41 12.10 14.71 5.90
N GLN A 42 11.67 15.95 6.18
CA GLN A 42 10.31 16.25 6.56
C GLN A 42 9.40 16.33 5.32
N VAL A 43 9.07 15.15 4.79
CA VAL A 43 8.21 14.93 3.62
C VAL A 43 7.10 13.93 3.96
N SER A 44 6.13 13.75 3.05
CA SER A 44 5.00 12.82 3.26
C SER A 44 5.52 11.40 3.45
N THR A 45 5.44 10.91 4.70
CA THR A 45 6.11 9.69 5.14
C THR A 45 5.13 8.69 5.71
N VAL A 46 5.24 7.44 5.25
CA VAL A 46 4.47 6.32 5.79
C VAL A 46 5.34 5.41 6.65
N PHE A 47 4.77 4.85 7.72
CA PHE A 47 5.39 3.76 8.47
C PHE A 47 4.81 2.42 8.02
N PHE A 48 5.65 1.52 7.51
CA PHE A 48 5.21 0.18 7.12
C PHE A 48 5.07 -0.74 8.33
N LEU A 49 3.85 -1.27 8.50
CA LEU A 49 3.54 -2.30 9.49
C LEU A 49 3.73 -3.70 8.91
N LYS A 50 3.17 -3.93 7.71
CA LYS A 50 3.21 -5.22 7.02
C LYS A 50 3.27 -5.02 5.50
N ASN A 51 4.19 -5.71 4.86
CA ASN A 51 4.28 -5.84 3.41
C ASN A 51 3.96 -7.30 3.04
N ILE A 52 3.03 -7.53 2.12
CA ILE A 52 2.56 -8.86 1.73
C ILE A 52 2.77 -9.02 0.24
N MET A 53 3.28 -10.17 -0.19
CA MET A 53 3.36 -10.54 -1.60
C MET A 53 2.79 -11.93 -1.86
N ASN A 54 2.41 -12.17 -3.12
CA ASN A 54 1.93 -13.47 -3.59
C ASN A 54 3.04 -14.35 -4.21
N SER A 55 4.29 -13.89 -4.20
CA SER A 55 5.40 -14.58 -4.86
C SER A 55 6.57 -14.77 -3.91
N LEU A 56 7.00 -16.03 -3.76
CA LEU A 56 8.12 -16.40 -2.90
C LEU A 56 9.42 -15.73 -3.33
N VAL A 57 9.72 -15.70 -4.64
CA VAL A 57 10.98 -15.13 -5.15
C VAL A 57 11.09 -13.65 -4.80
N TYR A 58 10.02 -12.87 -5.01
CA TYR A 58 10.03 -11.45 -4.66
C TYR A 58 9.97 -11.20 -3.15
N ALA A 59 9.26 -12.05 -2.39
CA ALA A 59 9.25 -11.98 -0.93
C ALA A 59 10.65 -12.25 -0.33
N LEU A 60 11.40 -13.20 -0.89
CA LEU A 60 12.79 -13.46 -0.48
C LEU A 60 13.73 -12.34 -0.94
N GLY A 61 13.59 -11.88 -2.18
CA GLY A 61 14.41 -10.80 -2.72
C GLY A 61 14.31 -9.52 -1.87
N THR A 62 13.08 -9.11 -1.52
CA THR A 62 12.89 -7.96 -0.63
C THR A 62 13.52 -8.16 0.74
N ARG A 63 13.42 -9.35 1.35
CA ARG A 63 14.07 -9.63 2.64
C ARG A 63 15.60 -9.63 2.60
N LEU A 64 16.19 -9.92 1.44
CA LEU A 64 17.64 -9.96 1.26
C LEU A 64 18.22 -8.59 0.89
N PHE A 65 17.44 -7.77 0.19
CA PHE A 65 17.92 -6.54 -0.45
C PHE A 65 17.23 -5.26 0.01
N SER A 66 16.27 -5.34 0.95
CA SER A 66 15.58 -4.17 1.50
C SER A 66 15.28 -4.37 3.00
N ASP A 67 15.80 -3.45 3.80
CA ASP A 67 15.46 -3.27 5.21
C ASP A 67 14.11 -2.54 5.38
N VAL A 68 13.66 -1.73 4.40
CA VAL A 68 12.34 -1.05 4.43
C VAL A 68 11.16 -1.96 4.11
N LEU A 69 11.37 -3.03 3.34
CA LEU A 69 10.30 -3.93 2.88
C LEU A 69 10.43 -5.37 3.42
N PRO A 70 10.36 -5.60 4.75
CA PRO A 70 10.29 -6.96 5.28
C PRO A 70 8.96 -7.61 4.86
N THR A 71 9.01 -8.40 3.78
CA THR A 71 7.82 -8.93 3.13
C THR A 71 7.37 -10.26 3.73
N HIS A 72 6.07 -10.44 3.86
CA HIS A 72 5.40 -11.68 4.24
C HIS A 72 4.83 -12.35 2.99
N LEU A 73 4.98 -13.66 2.90
CA LEU A 73 4.35 -14.45 1.85
C LEU A 73 2.94 -14.85 2.30
N ALA A 74 1.92 -14.54 1.50
CA ALA A 74 0.57 -15.05 1.69
C ALA A 74 0.46 -16.49 1.17
N ALA A 75 -0.42 -17.31 1.78
CA ALA A 75 -0.77 -18.62 1.21
C ALA A 75 -1.59 -18.47 -0.07
N SER A 76 -2.51 -17.50 -0.06
CA SER A 76 -3.25 -17.07 -1.25
C SER A 76 -3.42 -15.56 -1.20
N PHE A 77 -3.26 -14.92 -2.36
CA PHE A 77 -3.49 -13.50 -2.51
C PHE A 77 -4.11 -13.26 -3.88
N THR A 78 -5.31 -12.69 -3.89
CA THR A 78 -6.05 -12.26 -5.07
C THR A 78 -6.26 -10.76 -5.04
N HIS A 79 -6.15 -10.14 -6.20
CA HIS A 79 -6.55 -8.76 -6.44
C HIS A 79 -7.08 -8.66 -7.88
N ARG A 80 -8.35 -8.27 -8.02
CA ARG A 80 -9.06 -8.20 -9.30
C ARG A 80 -9.85 -6.91 -9.39
N SER A 81 -9.94 -6.36 -10.60
CA SER A 81 -10.78 -5.22 -10.94
C SER A 81 -11.48 -5.52 -12.26
N GLU A 82 -12.75 -5.91 -12.18
CA GLU A 82 -13.56 -6.34 -13.33
C GLU A 82 -15.01 -5.86 -13.14
N GLY A 83 -15.65 -5.39 -14.22
CA GLY A 83 -17.07 -4.99 -14.18
C GLY A 83 -17.38 -3.86 -13.19
N GLY A 84 -16.41 -2.98 -12.90
CA GLY A 84 -16.56 -1.92 -11.89
C GLY A 84 -16.53 -2.41 -10.45
N VAL A 85 -16.15 -3.67 -10.20
CA VAL A 85 -15.95 -4.23 -8.87
C VAL A 85 -14.46 -4.45 -8.65
N VAL A 86 -13.99 -4.10 -7.46
CA VAL A 86 -12.61 -4.33 -7.01
C VAL A 86 -12.65 -5.28 -5.82
N GLU A 87 -11.97 -6.40 -5.96
CA GLU A 87 -11.90 -7.44 -4.92
C GLU A 87 -10.46 -7.71 -4.55
N SER A 88 -10.19 -7.80 -3.24
CA SER A 88 -8.88 -8.15 -2.70
C SER A 88 -9.05 -9.18 -1.59
N GLY A 89 -8.33 -10.30 -1.71
CA GLY A 89 -8.34 -11.37 -0.71
C GLY A 89 -6.92 -11.75 -0.35
N ILE A 90 -6.62 -11.84 0.95
CA ILE A 90 -5.36 -12.40 1.45
C ILE A 90 -5.69 -13.46 2.48
N VAL A 91 -5.27 -14.69 2.19
CA VAL A 91 -5.26 -15.81 3.13
C VAL A 91 -3.86 -15.91 3.73
N PRO A 92 -3.72 -15.80 5.07
CA PRO A 92 -2.44 -15.97 5.74
C PRO A 92 -1.82 -17.33 5.44
N GLY A 93 -0.49 -17.36 5.30
CA GLY A 93 0.28 -18.61 5.30
C GLY A 93 0.90 -18.89 6.66
N ALA A 94 2.01 -19.62 6.67
CA ALA A 94 2.79 -19.87 7.88
C ALA A 94 3.51 -18.62 8.44
N GLY A 95 3.50 -17.50 7.69
CA GLY A 95 4.03 -16.21 8.15
C GLY A 95 2.96 -15.32 8.79
N SER A 96 3.37 -14.11 9.20
CA SER A 96 2.46 -13.12 9.81
C SER A 96 1.77 -12.17 8.82
N ALA A 97 1.39 -12.68 7.65
CA ALA A 97 0.54 -11.94 6.73
C ALA A 97 -0.86 -11.80 7.36
N PRO A 98 -1.44 -10.58 7.46
CA PRO A 98 -2.80 -10.41 7.96
C PRO A 98 -3.81 -10.99 6.97
N ALA A 99 -4.94 -11.48 7.50
CA ALA A 99 -6.06 -11.85 6.66
C ALA A 99 -6.75 -10.60 6.13
N LEU A 100 -7.19 -10.65 4.88
CA LEU A 100 -7.97 -9.61 4.23
C LEU A 100 -9.08 -10.22 3.38
N ALA A 101 -10.29 -9.71 3.52
CA ALA A 101 -11.34 -9.83 2.53
C ALA A 101 -11.93 -8.45 2.30
N CYS A 102 -11.81 -7.92 1.09
CA CYS A 102 -12.29 -6.60 0.73
C CYS A 102 -12.98 -6.63 -0.63
N ALA A 103 -14.22 -6.16 -0.69
CA ALA A 103 -14.94 -5.92 -1.92
C ALA A 103 -15.43 -4.48 -1.95
N ALA A 104 -15.31 -3.83 -3.10
CA ALA A 104 -15.76 -2.47 -3.31
C ALA A 104 -16.27 -2.29 -4.75
N ARG A 105 -17.16 -1.33 -4.95
CA ARG A 105 -17.60 -0.93 -6.28
C ARG A 105 -16.99 0.42 -6.64
N VAL A 106 -16.54 0.55 -7.88
CA VAL A 106 -16.10 1.84 -8.42
C VAL A 106 -17.32 2.74 -8.54
N GLY A 107 -17.29 3.84 -7.81
CA GLY A 107 -18.35 4.84 -7.81
C GLY A 107 -17.98 6.08 -8.63
N HIS A 108 -18.86 7.07 -8.56
CA HIS A 108 -18.63 8.41 -9.11
C HIS A 108 -18.63 9.50 -8.03
N ASP A 109 -19.18 9.19 -6.85
CA ASP A 109 -19.28 10.15 -5.75
C ASP A 109 -17.92 10.33 -5.07
N LYS A 110 -17.41 11.56 -5.13
CA LYS A 110 -16.18 12.01 -4.48
C LYS A 110 -16.48 12.80 -3.21
N SER A 111 -17.55 12.43 -2.49
CA SER A 111 -17.85 12.95 -1.16
C SER A 111 -17.01 12.24 -0.09
N LEU A 112 -16.78 12.91 1.03
CA LEU A 112 -16.16 12.33 2.22
C LEU A 112 -17.24 12.14 3.29
N ALA A 113 -17.19 11.00 3.99
CA ALA A 113 -17.94 10.87 5.23
C ALA A 113 -17.46 11.93 6.25
N PRO A 114 -18.32 12.40 7.18
CA PRO A 114 -18.01 13.53 8.06
C PRO A 114 -16.66 13.43 8.78
N VAL A 115 -16.30 12.25 9.31
CA VAL A 115 -15.03 12.02 10.00
C VAL A 115 -13.80 12.28 9.11
N PHE A 116 -13.88 11.92 7.82
CA PHE A 116 -12.79 12.16 6.87
C PHE A 116 -12.80 13.60 6.38
N ALA A 117 -13.97 14.23 6.28
CA ALA A 117 -14.09 15.65 5.96
C ALA A 117 -13.49 16.52 7.08
N GLU A 118 -13.65 16.14 8.35
CA GLU A 118 -13.01 16.83 9.48
C GLU A 118 -11.48 16.73 9.42
N ALA A 119 -10.95 15.55 9.10
CA ALA A 119 -9.51 15.32 9.03
C ALA A 119 -8.83 15.92 7.80
N PHE A 120 -9.48 15.86 6.63
CA PHE A 120 -8.87 16.21 5.35
C PHE A 120 -9.48 17.45 4.67
N GLY A 121 -10.64 17.92 5.14
CA GLY A 121 -11.42 18.99 4.53
C GLY A 121 -12.23 18.52 3.31
N ASN A 122 -11.55 17.99 2.30
CA ASN A 122 -12.19 17.56 1.05
C ASN A 122 -11.52 16.32 0.42
N TRP A 123 -12.22 15.72 -0.55
CA TRP A 123 -11.76 14.53 -1.25
C TRP A 123 -10.37 14.67 -1.88
N GLN A 124 -10.10 15.78 -2.55
CA GLN A 124 -8.84 16.00 -3.25
C GLN A 124 -7.68 15.99 -2.26
N ASN A 125 -7.82 16.68 -1.12
CA ASN A 125 -6.84 16.69 -0.05
C ASN A 125 -6.64 15.29 0.55
N ALA A 126 -7.73 14.55 0.81
CA ALA A 126 -7.65 13.19 1.35
C ALA A 126 -6.88 12.25 0.41
N VAL A 127 -7.24 12.25 -0.88
CA VAL A 127 -6.55 11.42 -1.87
C VAL A 127 -5.10 11.86 -2.05
N GLN A 128 -4.81 13.17 -2.12
CA GLN A 128 -3.43 13.66 -2.23
C GLN A 128 -2.59 13.20 -1.05
N PHE A 129 -3.10 13.38 0.18
CA PHE A 129 -2.41 12.98 1.40
C PHE A 129 -2.17 11.48 1.49
N ILE A 130 -3.11 10.64 1.02
CA ILE A 130 -3.03 9.18 1.14
C ILE A 130 -2.27 8.55 -0.04
N ALA A 131 -2.42 9.09 -1.24
CA ALA A 131 -1.92 8.50 -2.49
C ALA A 131 -0.50 8.97 -2.85
N CYS A 132 -0.15 10.24 -2.57
CA CYS A 132 1.15 10.80 -2.91
C CYS A 132 2.09 10.71 -1.69
N GLN A 133 3.06 9.80 -1.76
CA GLN A 133 4.04 9.57 -0.69
C GLN A 133 5.45 9.73 -1.27
N ASP A 134 6.31 10.32 -0.46
CA ASP A 134 7.70 10.63 -0.82
C ASP A 134 8.70 9.77 -0.03
N ALA A 135 8.28 9.23 1.12
CA ALA A 135 9.10 8.35 1.92
C ALA A 135 8.31 7.24 2.60
N ALA A 136 8.99 6.15 2.89
CA ALA A 136 8.52 5.09 3.76
C ALA A 136 9.59 4.72 4.79
N ILE A 137 9.17 4.40 6.01
CA ILE A 137 10.04 3.90 7.05
C ILE A 137 9.55 2.55 7.58
N ALA A 138 10.47 1.74 8.08
CA ALA A 138 10.16 0.48 8.76
C ALA A 138 11.13 0.25 9.92
N HIS A 139 10.67 -0.49 10.93
CA HIS A 139 11.54 -0.91 12.03
C HIS A 139 12.37 -2.14 11.64
N VAL A 140 13.69 -2.06 11.80
CA VAL A 140 14.63 -3.15 11.58
C VAL A 140 14.98 -3.79 12.92
N GLU A 141 14.16 -4.76 13.32
CA GLU A 141 14.22 -5.41 14.65
C GLU A 141 15.63 -5.85 15.06
N ARG A 142 16.35 -6.50 14.15
CA ARG A 142 17.73 -7.00 14.33
C ARG A 142 18.71 -5.91 14.76
N LEU A 143 18.50 -4.69 14.32
CA LEU A 143 19.42 -3.57 14.53
C LEU A 143 18.88 -2.55 15.54
N GLY A 144 17.60 -2.65 15.94
CA GLY A 144 16.94 -1.64 16.78
C GLY A 144 16.94 -0.25 16.13
N ARG A 145 16.88 -0.19 14.79
CA ARG A 145 16.97 1.05 13.99
C ARG A 145 15.79 1.16 13.05
N LEU A 146 15.58 2.36 12.52
CA LEU A 146 14.64 2.58 11.42
C LEU A 146 15.38 2.47 10.10
N ALA A 147 14.75 1.86 9.09
CA ALA A 147 15.14 2.01 7.70
C ALA A 147 14.26 3.08 7.07
N LEU A 148 14.85 3.93 6.23
CA LEU A 148 14.20 4.95 5.44
C LEU A 148 14.40 4.63 3.96
N GLY A 149 13.29 4.63 3.22
CA GLY A 149 13.27 4.47 1.77
C GLY A 149 12.62 5.70 1.16
N GLU A 150 13.36 6.42 0.33
CA GLU A 150 12.80 7.52 -0.45
C GLU A 150 12.14 6.94 -1.70
N ILE A 151 10.92 7.38 -1.96
CA ILE A 151 10.08 6.88 -3.05
C ILE A 151 9.51 8.03 -3.86
N GLN A 152 9.14 7.73 -5.10
CA GLN A 152 8.39 8.64 -5.93
C GLN A 152 7.12 7.93 -6.39
N LEU A 153 5.97 8.46 -5.96
CA LEU A 153 4.65 7.96 -6.32
C LEU A 153 3.76 9.12 -6.80
N PRO A 154 3.99 9.63 -8.02
CA PRO A 154 3.22 10.73 -8.58
C PRO A 154 1.87 10.21 -9.08
N VAL A 155 0.85 10.28 -8.22
CA VAL A 155 -0.52 9.94 -8.58
C VAL A 155 -1.20 11.14 -9.23
N ASP A 156 -1.71 10.94 -10.44
CA ASP A 156 -2.59 11.92 -11.07
C ASP A 156 -3.99 11.83 -10.45
N LEU A 157 -4.33 12.82 -9.62
CA LEU A 157 -5.58 12.88 -8.86
C LEU A 157 -6.83 12.91 -9.75
N ALA A 158 -6.70 13.37 -11.01
CA ALA A 158 -7.81 13.40 -11.96
C ALA A 158 -8.32 11.99 -12.30
N HIS A 159 -7.40 11.02 -12.32
CA HIS A 159 -7.70 9.63 -12.66
C HIS A 159 -8.08 8.76 -11.44
N VAL A 160 -8.09 9.33 -10.24
CA VAL A 160 -8.48 8.60 -9.04
C VAL A 160 -9.99 8.43 -8.99
N LEU A 161 -10.40 7.17 -8.82
CA LEU A 161 -11.80 6.75 -8.79
C LEU A 161 -12.22 6.40 -7.36
N PRO A 162 -13.37 6.89 -6.87
CA PRO A 162 -13.84 6.54 -5.55
C PRO A 162 -14.30 5.09 -5.49
N LEU A 163 -14.08 4.46 -4.34
CA LEU A 163 -14.57 3.12 -4.05
C LEU A 163 -15.68 3.20 -3.00
N GLN A 164 -16.80 2.59 -3.32
CA GLN A 164 -17.93 2.42 -2.41
C GLN A 164 -17.84 1.01 -1.80
N LEU A 165 -17.78 0.96 -0.47
CA LEU A 165 -17.75 -0.28 0.29
C LEU A 165 -19.05 -0.42 1.05
N GLU A 166 -19.72 -1.55 0.88
CA GLU A 166 -20.88 -1.88 1.71
C GLU A 166 -20.41 -2.16 3.15
N PRO A 167 -21.26 -1.92 4.17
CA PRO A 167 -20.96 -2.30 5.55
C PRO A 167 -20.53 -3.77 5.65
N GLY A 168 -19.38 -4.02 6.29
CA GLY A 168 -18.81 -5.36 6.45
C GLY A 168 -18.11 -5.95 5.21
N ALA A 169 -18.07 -5.22 4.09
CA ALA A 169 -17.38 -5.64 2.87
C ALA A 169 -15.85 -5.57 2.97
N ALA A 170 -15.30 -4.97 4.04
CA ALA A 170 -13.88 -4.96 4.35
C ALA A 170 -13.63 -5.59 5.72
N GLN A 171 -12.99 -6.75 5.72
CA GLN A 171 -12.60 -7.50 6.91
C GLN A 171 -11.08 -7.65 6.91
N CYS A 172 -10.43 -7.19 7.97
CA CYS A 172 -9.00 -7.30 8.11
C CYS A 172 -8.64 -7.66 9.55
N SER A 173 -7.89 -8.74 9.75
CA SER A 173 -7.54 -9.23 11.09
C SER A 173 -6.65 -8.25 11.86
N LEU A 174 -5.89 -7.38 11.18
CA LEU A 174 -5.10 -6.33 11.82
C LEU A 174 -5.98 -5.15 12.26
N LEU A 175 -6.94 -4.74 11.42
CA LEU A 175 -7.84 -3.62 11.77
C LEU A 175 -8.82 -4.01 12.89
N ALA A 176 -9.22 -5.28 12.99
CA ALA A 176 -10.05 -5.77 14.08
C ALA A 176 -9.41 -5.63 15.48
N GLN A 177 -8.10 -5.38 15.54
CA GLN A 177 -7.37 -5.14 16.80
C GLN A 177 -7.28 -3.65 17.16
N LEU A 178 -7.79 -2.75 16.31
CA LEU A 178 -7.76 -1.31 16.50
C LEU A 178 -9.17 -0.79 16.81
N PRO A 179 -9.31 0.29 17.59
CA PRO A 179 -10.59 0.93 17.85
C PRO A 179 -11.04 1.73 16.62
N VAL A 180 -11.55 1.04 15.61
CA VAL A 180 -12.09 1.68 14.40
C VAL A 180 -13.46 2.28 14.70
N SER A 181 -13.60 3.60 14.53
CA SER A 181 -14.82 4.34 14.86
C SER A 181 -15.85 4.37 13.72
N GLU A 182 -15.40 4.29 12.48
CA GLU A 182 -16.23 4.54 11.28
C GLU A 182 -15.84 3.62 10.11
N GLY A 183 -16.68 3.58 9.08
CA GLY A 183 -16.46 2.79 7.87
C GLY A 183 -15.20 3.18 7.07
N PRO A 184 -14.71 2.30 6.17
CA PRO A 184 -13.48 2.54 5.42
C PRO A 184 -13.66 3.62 4.35
N PHE A 185 -12.66 4.49 4.23
CA PHE A 185 -12.46 5.35 3.06
C PHE A 185 -11.60 4.61 2.02
N GLY A 186 -12.09 4.52 0.78
CA GLY A 186 -11.41 3.78 -0.28
C GLY A 186 -11.41 4.52 -1.62
N PHE A 187 -10.33 4.34 -2.37
CA PHE A 187 -10.21 4.80 -3.75
C PHE A 187 -9.30 3.86 -4.55
N MET A 188 -9.41 3.95 -5.88
CA MET A 188 -8.60 3.20 -6.83
C MET A 188 -7.80 4.17 -7.70
N VAL A 189 -6.53 3.84 -7.87
CA VAL A 189 -5.64 4.47 -8.85
C VAL A 189 -5.45 3.46 -9.99
N PRO A 190 -5.94 3.72 -11.21
CA PRO A 190 -5.90 2.74 -12.30
C PRO A 190 -4.49 2.30 -12.68
N ALA A 191 -3.56 3.26 -12.73
CA ALA A 191 -2.15 3.01 -12.99
C ALA A 191 -1.29 4.11 -12.38
N VAL A 192 -0.09 3.76 -11.94
CA VAL A 192 0.90 4.70 -11.43
C VAL A 192 2.31 4.19 -11.72
N LYS A 193 3.23 5.11 -11.96
CA LYS A 193 4.66 4.80 -12.01
C LYS A 193 5.23 4.93 -10.61
N PHE A 194 5.76 3.85 -10.06
CA PHE A 194 6.39 3.84 -8.75
C PHE A 194 7.90 3.72 -8.90
N HIS A 195 8.64 4.58 -8.20
CA HIS A 195 10.10 4.53 -8.16
C HIS A 195 10.59 4.44 -6.71
N VAL A 196 11.57 3.57 -6.49
CA VAL A 196 12.39 3.57 -5.27
C VAL A 196 13.66 4.35 -5.61
N LEU A 197 13.94 5.39 -4.85
CA LEU A 197 15.04 6.32 -5.12
C LEU A 197 16.28 5.98 -4.30
N SER A 198 16.09 5.69 -3.02
CA SER A 198 17.18 5.37 -2.10
C SER A 198 16.67 4.50 -0.95
N GLU A 199 17.59 3.86 -0.24
CA GLU A 199 17.32 3.23 1.04
C GLU A 199 18.52 3.40 1.97
N ARG A 200 18.28 3.74 3.25
CA ARG A 200 19.32 3.86 4.28
C ARG A 200 18.79 3.60 5.67
N LEU A 201 19.68 3.24 6.60
CA LEU A 201 19.36 3.18 8.03
C LEU A 201 19.45 4.57 8.67
N LEU A 202 18.52 4.84 9.59
CA LEU A 202 18.51 5.99 10.49
C LEU A 202 19.13 5.59 11.83
#